data_AF-R9NXS6-F1
#
_entry.id   AF-R9NXS6-F1
#
_cell.length_a   1.000
_cell.length_b   1.000
_cell.length_c   1.000
_cell.angle_alpha   90.00
_cell.angle_beta   90.00
_cell.angle_gamma   90.00
#
_symmetry.space_group_name_H-M   'P 1'
#
loop_
_entity.id
_entity.type
_entity.pdbx_description
1 polymer ?
#
loop_
_entity_poly.entity_id
_entity_poly.type
_entity_poly.pdbx_seq_one_letter_code
_entity_poly.pdbx_strand_id
1 'polypeptide(L)'
;MNVFSGANSLIDYFNPDKNAPLPLVELPPQLNPYYDDGVRIYAKMLTALPATNVKSLPALSLLESGGVISLDSTPEQRAAQPIHTVTESSSGSTVTSMAMIARQHGVSKVRAWMSNKVSPTKSSLMRFFGLELALFGGPSQSPPQDPMGGIAKAASQGAQPGVFNPNQYENPANPAAHERWTGKQLLQQLPDINVFAGGMGTGGTITGTATRLKQDQPDMHIIGVCVARGDKIPGPRPRELLEPVDFPWKPLVDSVEDVVSKDSYTLSMQLCRYGIVCGPSSGFSLQGLFQVLERRKRQGTLAALRQQNDGKPIQAVFLCCDLPFQYVDEYFTKCDADMFPPIVNEHLFKVDQYAYSTSWILDVASAQTMLVYPRFAAQAAATQPLPSPSDFSSDPSESDSDTSTPASPGLLRPAIIDLRSRAEFAAGHLAHARNIPLSSLNADDPSPYQDAVLLATQFTELNKRFVEQPRVEHQCPGNGVAELNQLELAEMLECLRRSEREVLVVDYDGETARLAVSVLRHAGVKAYSVVGGWGALKGIGGIVKG
;
A
#
# COMPACT_ATOMS: atom_id res chain seq x y z
N MET A 1 -30.31 8.90 -0.83
CA MET A 1 -29.43 8.59 0.32
C MET A 1 -28.65 7.33 -0.02
N ASN A 2 -27.32 7.34 0.06
CA ASN A 2 -26.46 6.18 -0.20
C ASN A 2 -26.22 5.40 1.11
N VAL A 3 -27.30 4.94 1.74
CA VAL A 3 -27.25 4.20 3.01
C VAL A 3 -27.95 2.86 2.78
N PHE A 4 -27.25 1.76 3.02
CA PHE A 4 -27.74 0.40 2.87
C PHE A 4 -27.83 -0.25 4.26
N SER A 5 -28.99 -0.81 4.62
CA SER A 5 -29.25 -1.33 5.97
C SER A 5 -29.97 -2.68 5.95
N GLY A 6 -29.84 -3.44 7.03
CA GLY A 6 -30.49 -4.75 7.19
C GLY A 6 -29.70 -5.91 6.59
N ALA A 7 -30.32 -7.09 6.58
CA ALA A 7 -29.68 -8.37 6.22
C ALA A 7 -29.24 -8.47 4.75
N ASN A 8 -29.74 -7.59 3.88
CA ASN A 8 -29.38 -7.51 2.46
C ASN A 8 -28.53 -6.28 2.12
N SER A 9 -28.06 -5.52 3.12
CA SER A 9 -27.30 -4.28 2.90
C SER A 9 -26.10 -4.44 1.95
N LEU A 10 -25.32 -5.51 2.06
CA LEU A 10 -24.19 -5.77 1.16
C LEU A 10 -24.63 -6.18 -0.26
N ILE A 11 -25.75 -6.91 -0.40
CA ILE A 11 -26.31 -7.25 -1.71
C ILE A 11 -26.79 -5.98 -2.40
N ASP A 12 -27.49 -5.13 -1.66
CA ASP A 12 -28.02 -3.86 -2.14
C ASP A 12 -26.90 -2.88 -2.49
N TYR A 13 -25.82 -2.86 -1.70
CA TYR A 13 -24.63 -2.07 -1.98
C TYR A 13 -23.98 -2.47 -3.31
N PHE A 14 -23.91 -3.77 -3.63
CA PHE A 14 -23.39 -4.26 -4.90
C PHE A 14 -24.37 -4.15 -6.07
N ASN A 15 -25.67 -4.04 -5.81
CA ASN A 15 -26.71 -3.97 -6.84
C ASN A 15 -26.72 -2.60 -7.54
N PRO A 16 -26.34 -2.51 -8.84
CA PRO A 16 -26.28 -1.22 -9.53
C PRO A 16 -27.64 -0.51 -9.66
N ASP A 17 -28.75 -1.25 -9.60
CA ASP A 17 -30.11 -0.69 -9.68
C ASP A 17 -30.55 -0.02 -8.36
N LYS A 18 -29.84 -0.26 -7.25
CA LYS A 18 -30.06 0.39 -5.95
C LYS A 18 -29.05 1.50 -5.64
N ASN A 19 -28.14 1.79 -6.58
CA ASN A 19 -27.11 2.80 -6.45
C ASN A 19 -27.42 4.03 -7.32
N ALA A 20 -26.91 5.20 -6.91
CA ALA A 20 -26.88 6.35 -7.79
C ALA A 20 -25.99 6.09 -9.01
N PRO A 21 -26.26 6.71 -10.18
CA PRO A 21 -25.37 6.62 -11.33
C PRO A 21 -23.92 6.99 -10.97
N LEU A 22 -22.97 6.17 -11.42
CA LEU A 22 -21.56 6.40 -11.12
C LEU A 22 -21.06 7.69 -11.78
N PRO A 23 -20.05 8.38 -11.21
CA PRO A 23 -19.59 9.66 -11.75
C PRO A 23 -19.19 9.59 -13.23
N LEU A 24 -19.56 10.64 -13.96
CA LEU A 24 -19.13 10.91 -15.33
C LEU A 24 -18.44 12.27 -15.29
N VAL A 25 -17.13 12.30 -15.52
CA VAL A 25 -16.29 13.47 -15.23
C VAL A 25 -15.69 14.01 -16.52
N GLU A 26 -15.97 15.26 -16.86
CA GLU A 26 -15.34 15.92 -18.00
C GLU A 26 -13.83 16.12 -17.75
N LEU A 27 -13.00 15.78 -18.74
CA LEU A 27 -11.57 16.07 -18.69
C LEU A 27 -11.34 17.58 -18.87
N PRO A 28 -10.57 18.22 -17.98
CA PRO A 28 -10.24 19.63 -18.12
C PRO A 28 -9.32 19.86 -19.34
N PRO A 29 -9.16 21.11 -19.82
CA PRO A 29 -8.33 21.41 -20.98
C PRO A 29 -6.90 20.87 -20.91
N GLN A 30 -6.30 20.81 -19.71
CA GLN A 30 -4.95 20.27 -19.48
C GLN A 30 -4.83 18.76 -19.79
N LEU A 31 -5.94 18.03 -19.77
CA LEU A 31 -6.03 16.60 -20.06
C LEU A 31 -6.76 16.30 -21.37
N ASN A 32 -7.33 17.31 -22.03
CA ASN A 32 -8.07 17.18 -23.28
C ASN A 32 -7.44 18.05 -24.37
N PRO A 33 -6.56 17.50 -25.22
CA PRO A 33 -5.89 18.26 -26.28
C PRO A 33 -6.84 18.71 -27.41
N TYR A 34 -8.10 18.28 -27.39
CA TYR A 34 -9.13 18.64 -28.37
C TYR A 34 -10.22 19.57 -27.80
N TYR A 35 -9.96 20.16 -26.63
CA TYR A 35 -10.93 21.03 -25.96
C TYR A 35 -11.34 22.22 -26.84
N ASP A 36 -10.36 22.86 -27.48
CA ASP A 36 -10.56 24.02 -28.36
C ASP A 36 -11.08 23.64 -29.76
N ASP A 37 -10.97 22.37 -30.14
CA ASP A 37 -11.60 21.83 -31.35
C ASP A 37 -13.11 21.56 -31.15
N GLY A 38 -13.65 21.90 -29.98
CA GLY A 38 -15.05 21.67 -29.63
C GLY A 38 -15.35 20.21 -29.29
N VAL A 39 -14.38 19.46 -28.74
CA VAL A 39 -14.60 18.11 -28.19
C VAL A 39 -14.61 18.16 -26.66
N ARG A 40 -15.59 17.52 -26.05
CA ARG A 40 -15.73 17.36 -24.60
C ARG A 40 -15.60 15.88 -24.29
N ILE A 41 -14.54 15.50 -23.56
CA ILE A 41 -14.22 14.11 -23.27
C ILE A 41 -14.57 13.82 -21.82
N TYR A 42 -15.36 12.77 -21.56
CA TYR A 42 -15.77 12.37 -20.23
C TYR A 42 -15.19 11.01 -19.85
N ALA A 43 -14.67 10.94 -18.62
CA ALA A 43 -14.26 9.73 -17.94
C ALA A 43 -15.46 9.13 -17.18
N LYS A 44 -15.94 7.95 -17.58
CA LYS A 44 -16.93 7.20 -16.81
C LYS A 44 -16.24 6.41 -15.70
N MET A 45 -16.45 6.83 -14.45
CA MET A 45 -15.74 6.34 -13.26
C MET A 45 -16.30 5.02 -12.75
N LEU A 46 -16.05 3.92 -13.48
CA LEU A 46 -16.40 2.57 -13.02
C LEU A 46 -15.52 2.12 -11.84
N THR A 47 -14.45 2.85 -11.53
CA THR A 47 -13.67 2.71 -10.29
C THR A 47 -14.48 3.01 -9.03
N ALA A 48 -15.62 3.71 -9.14
CA ALA A 48 -16.52 4.01 -8.03
C ALA A 48 -17.48 2.84 -7.71
N LEU A 49 -17.43 1.72 -8.45
CA LEU A 49 -18.15 0.51 -8.08
C LEU A 49 -17.66 -0.02 -6.73
N PRO A 50 -18.49 -0.76 -5.97
CA PRO A 50 -18.11 -1.37 -4.69
C PRO A 50 -16.83 -2.22 -4.71
N ALA A 51 -16.60 -2.96 -5.80
CA ALA A 51 -15.37 -3.75 -6.00
C ALA A 51 -14.21 -2.92 -6.58
N THR A 52 -14.41 -1.61 -6.73
CA THR A 52 -13.51 -0.64 -7.35
C THR A 52 -13.04 -1.00 -8.75
N ASN A 53 -13.84 -1.79 -9.47
CA ASN A 53 -13.54 -2.20 -10.83
C ASN A 53 -14.81 -2.57 -11.61
N VAL A 54 -14.75 -2.41 -12.93
CA VAL A 54 -15.83 -2.67 -13.89
C VAL A 54 -16.33 -4.11 -13.86
N LYS A 55 -15.50 -5.08 -13.45
CA LYS A 55 -15.83 -6.51 -13.53
C LYS A 55 -16.81 -6.96 -12.45
N SER A 56 -17.19 -6.11 -11.50
CA SER A 56 -18.33 -6.43 -10.62
C SER A 56 -19.65 -6.51 -11.38
N LEU A 57 -19.83 -5.73 -12.44
CA LEU A 57 -21.04 -5.76 -13.27
C LEU A 57 -21.20 -7.12 -13.98
N PRO A 58 -20.27 -7.57 -14.83
CA PRO A 58 -20.39 -8.89 -15.43
C PRO A 58 -20.29 -10.01 -14.39
N ALA A 59 -19.55 -9.86 -13.28
CA ALA A 59 -19.55 -10.88 -12.23
C ALA A 59 -20.96 -11.10 -11.64
N LEU A 60 -21.72 -10.03 -11.35
CA LEU A 60 -23.11 -10.16 -10.92
C LEU A 60 -23.94 -10.90 -11.96
N SER A 61 -23.93 -10.44 -13.21
CA SER A 61 -24.78 -11.01 -14.25
C SER A 61 -24.41 -12.46 -14.58
N LEU A 62 -23.12 -12.80 -14.60
CA LEU A 62 -22.62 -14.15 -14.85
C LEU A 62 -23.03 -15.11 -13.74
N LEU A 63 -22.88 -14.71 -12.48
CA LEU A 63 -23.30 -15.52 -11.33
C LEU A 63 -24.82 -15.67 -11.26
N GLU A 64 -25.57 -14.61 -11.57
CA GLU A 64 -27.04 -14.63 -11.63
C GLU A 64 -27.53 -15.59 -12.73
N SER A 65 -26.91 -15.56 -13.91
CA SER A 65 -27.25 -16.46 -15.02
C SER A 65 -27.05 -17.95 -14.69
N GLY A 66 -26.13 -18.26 -13.77
CA GLY A 66 -25.87 -19.61 -13.29
C GLY A 66 -26.73 -20.04 -12.11
N GLY A 67 -27.64 -19.19 -11.62
CA GLY A 67 -28.40 -19.44 -10.40
C GLY A 67 -27.55 -19.43 -9.12
N VAL A 68 -26.30 -18.95 -9.19
CA VAL A 68 -25.39 -18.87 -8.03
C VAL A 68 -25.85 -17.78 -7.06
N ILE A 69 -26.37 -16.69 -7.60
CA ILE A 69 -26.86 -15.55 -6.83
C ILE A 69 -28.25 -15.15 -7.33
N SER A 70 -28.98 -14.44 -6.47
CA SER A 70 -30.15 -13.66 -6.85
C SER A 70 -30.15 -12.38 -6.02
N LEU A 71 -30.31 -11.24 -6.68
CA LEU A 71 -30.32 -9.93 -6.03
C LEU A 71 -31.51 -9.73 -5.07
N ASP A 72 -32.53 -10.57 -5.17
CA ASP A 72 -33.73 -10.54 -4.33
C ASP A 72 -33.77 -11.70 -3.31
N SER A 73 -32.70 -12.49 -3.20
CA SER A 73 -32.67 -13.67 -2.33
C SER A 73 -32.73 -13.34 -0.83
N THR A 74 -33.42 -14.19 -0.06
CA THR A 74 -33.42 -14.15 1.41
C THR A 74 -32.18 -14.83 2.01
N PRO A 75 -31.80 -14.53 3.26
CA PRO A 75 -30.69 -15.22 3.93
C PRO A 75 -30.81 -16.76 3.91
N GLU A 76 -32.02 -17.30 4.07
CA GLU A 76 -32.29 -18.74 4.07
C GLU A 76 -32.04 -19.35 2.69
N GLN A 77 -32.48 -18.67 1.62
CA GLN A 77 -32.23 -19.10 0.24
C GLN A 77 -30.73 -19.12 -0.09
N ARG A 78 -29.99 -18.13 0.43
CA ARG A 78 -28.53 -18.05 0.25
C ARG A 78 -27.80 -19.16 1.00
N ALA A 79 -28.25 -19.50 2.20
CA ALA A 79 -27.68 -20.60 2.97
C ALA A 79 -27.94 -21.98 2.32
N ALA A 80 -29.03 -22.11 1.57
CA ALA A 80 -29.42 -23.33 0.87
C ALA A 80 -28.80 -23.49 -0.54
N GLN A 81 -27.86 -22.61 -0.93
CA GLN A 81 -27.25 -22.62 -2.26
C GLN A 81 -26.45 -23.94 -2.49
N PRO A 82 -26.80 -24.77 -3.49
CA PRO A 82 -26.07 -26.00 -3.79
C PRO A 82 -24.66 -25.78 -4.36
N ILE A 83 -24.39 -24.59 -4.92
CA ILE A 83 -23.08 -24.25 -5.49
C ILE A 83 -22.16 -23.75 -4.36
N HIS A 84 -21.17 -24.55 -4.00
CA HIS A 84 -20.20 -24.19 -2.95
C HIS A 84 -18.90 -23.58 -3.51
N THR A 85 -18.63 -23.76 -4.82
CA THR A 85 -17.42 -23.27 -5.49
C THR A 85 -17.74 -22.58 -6.81
N VAL A 86 -17.15 -21.41 -7.05
CA VAL A 86 -17.05 -20.80 -8.38
C VAL A 86 -15.62 -20.95 -8.89
N THR A 87 -15.44 -21.35 -10.14
CA THR A 87 -14.13 -21.46 -10.79
C THR A 87 -14.10 -20.67 -12.09
N GLU A 88 -13.07 -19.88 -12.34
CA GLU A 88 -13.01 -19.04 -13.54
C GLU A 88 -11.56 -18.79 -13.98
N SER A 89 -11.35 -18.65 -15.29
CA SER A 89 -10.08 -18.21 -15.85
C SER A 89 -10.09 -16.68 -16.01
N SER A 90 -9.41 -16.01 -15.09
CA SER A 90 -9.29 -14.57 -15.12
C SER A 90 -7.93 -14.14 -14.59
N SER A 91 -7.45 -13.03 -15.15
CA SER A 91 -6.21 -12.40 -14.73
C SER A 91 -6.37 -11.55 -13.48
N GLY A 92 -7.57 -11.36 -12.92
CA GLY A 92 -7.74 -10.77 -11.57
C GLY A 92 -9.12 -10.20 -11.26
N SER A 93 -9.55 -9.13 -11.95
CA SER A 93 -10.68 -8.31 -11.50
C SER A 93 -12.03 -9.06 -11.52
N THR A 94 -12.25 -9.93 -12.51
CA THR A 94 -13.48 -10.76 -12.59
C THR A 94 -13.60 -11.71 -11.41
N VAL A 95 -12.56 -12.51 -11.14
CA VAL A 95 -12.57 -13.49 -10.05
C VAL A 95 -12.58 -12.82 -8.67
N THR A 96 -11.92 -11.66 -8.54
CA THR A 96 -11.95 -10.87 -7.31
C THR A 96 -13.36 -10.36 -7.02
N SER A 97 -14.03 -9.84 -8.05
CA SER A 97 -15.42 -9.38 -7.92
C SER A 97 -16.37 -10.54 -7.63
N MET A 98 -16.20 -11.68 -8.31
CA MET A 98 -16.97 -12.90 -8.03
C MET A 98 -16.77 -13.38 -6.59
N ALA A 99 -15.54 -13.33 -6.05
CA ALA A 99 -15.27 -13.72 -4.66
C ALA A 99 -15.98 -12.83 -3.65
N MET A 100 -16.02 -11.51 -3.88
CA MET A 100 -16.75 -10.57 -3.01
C MET A 100 -18.26 -10.82 -3.04
N ILE A 101 -18.82 -11.00 -4.25
CA ILE A 101 -20.25 -11.16 -4.48
C ILE A 101 -20.74 -12.53 -3.99
N ALA A 102 -20.13 -13.62 -4.47
CA ALA A 102 -20.63 -14.97 -4.29
C ALA A 102 -20.65 -15.41 -2.81
N ARG A 103 -19.73 -14.90 -1.98
CA ARG A 103 -19.71 -15.18 -0.53
C ARG A 103 -20.97 -14.73 0.18
N GLN A 104 -21.58 -13.63 -0.25
CA GLN A 104 -22.85 -13.15 0.33
C GLN A 104 -24.01 -14.11 0.05
N HIS A 105 -23.85 -15.00 -0.94
CA HIS A 105 -24.81 -16.01 -1.39
C HIS A 105 -24.39 -17.44 -1.03
N GLY A 106 -23.60 -17.63 0.02
CA GLY A 106 -23.25 -18.96 0.55
C GLY A 106 -22.14 -19.69 -0.20
N VAL A 107 -21.55 -19.09 -1.24
CA VAL A 107 -20.43 -19.69 -1.97
C VAL A 107 -19.13 -19.56 -1.17
N SER A 108 -18.67 -20.68 -0.63
CA SER A 108 -17.49 -20.73 0.25
C SER A 108 -16.15 -20.53 -0.48
N LYS A 109 -16.06 -20.89 -1.78
CA LYS A 109 -14.79 -20.95 -2.51
C LYS A 109 -14.89 -20.28 -3.88
N VAL A 110 -13.91 -19.44 -4.20
CA VAL A 110 -13.70 -18.94 -5.56
C VAL A 110 -12.28 -19.28 -6.00
N ARG A 111 -12.18 -20.07 -7.07
CA ARG A 111 -10.89 -20.50 -7.64
C ARG A 111 -10.59 -19.77 -8.93
N ALA A 112 -9.38 -19.23 -9.03
CA ALA A 112 -8.90 -18.53 -10.20
C ALA A 112 -7.83 -19.34 -10.93
N TRP A 113 -8.07 -19.64 -12.20
CA TRP A 113 -7.10 -20.23 -13.10
C TRP A 113 -6.33 -19.12 -13.83
N MET A 114 -5.03 -19.02 -13.57
CA MET A 114 -4.17 -17.97 -14.14
C MET A 114 -2.81 -18.49 -14.58
N SER A 115 -2.20 -17.79 -15.53
CA SER A 115 -0.84 -18.10 -15.99
C SER A 115 0.16 -17.95 -14.84
N ASN A 116 1.20 -18.78 -14.81
CA ASN A 116 2.35 -18.68 -13.91
C ASN A 116 3.18 -17.38 -14.09
N LYS A 117 2.84 -16.55 -15.09
CA LYS A 117 3.44 -15.23 -15.35
C LYS A 117 2.71 -14.07 -14.64
N VAL A 118 1.87 -14.38 -13.65
CA VAL A 118 1.24 -13.37 -12.78
C VAL A 118 2.25 -12.79 -11.79
N SER A 119 2.20 -11.49 -11.50
CA SER A 119 3.13 -10.87 -10.56
C SER A 119 2.86 -11.31 -9.10
N PRO A 120 3.89 -11.32 -8.23
CA PRO A 120 3.73 -11.60 -6.80
C PRO A 120 2.75 -10.64 -6.11
N THR A 121 2.82 -9.34 -6.42
CA THR A 121 1.91 -8.32 -5.88
C THR A 121 0.44 -8.67 -6.18
N LYS A 122 0.17 -9.07 -7.42
CA LYS A 122 -1.18 -9.42 -7.86
C LYS A 122 -1.69 -10.73 -7.25
N SER A 123 -0.84 -11.77 -7.16
CA SER A 123 -1.23 -13.03 -6.52
C SER A 123 -1.48 -12.86 -5.02
N SER A 124 -0.66 -12.05 -4.33
CA SER A 124 -0.90 -11.66 -2.93
C SER A 124 -2.23 -10.92 -2.76
N LEU A 125 -2.55 -9.97 -3.64
CA LEU A 125 -3.83 -9.25 -3.60
C LEU A 125 -5.04 -10.18 -3.78
N MET A 126 -4.99 -11.12 -4.72
CA MET A 126 -6.09 -12.08 -4.89
C MET A 126 -6.23 -13.03 -3.68
N ARG A 127 -5.11 -13.46 -3.09
CA ARG A 127 -5.14 -14.26 -1.85
C ARG A 127 -5.68 -13.47 -0.67
N PHE A 128 -5.38 -12.17 -0.59
CA PHE A 128 -5.96 -11.26 0.41
C PHE A 128 -7.49 -11.23 0.31
N PHE A 129 -8.04 -11.19 -0.91
CA PHE A 129 -9.47 -11.34 -1.13
C PHE A 129 -9.99 -12.77 -0.96
N GLY A 130 -9.17 -13.73 -0.52
CA GLY A 130 -9.53 -15.11 -0.21
C GLY A 130 -9.79 -16.00 -1.42
N LEU A 131 -9.14 -15.73 -2.56
CA LEU A 131 -9.20 -16.59 -3.73
C LEU A 131 -8.26 -17.79 -3.59
N GLU A 132 -8.71 -18.95 -4.08
CA GLU A 132 -7.85 -20.10 -4.34
C GLU A 132 -7.16 -19.92 -5.70
N LEU A 133 -5.83 -19.93 -5.75
CA LEU A 133 -5.10 -19.72 -6.99
C LEU A 133 -4.61 -21.04 -7.56
N ALA A 134 -4.96 -21.32 -8.82
CA ALA A 134 -4.45 -22.45 -9.58
C ALA A 134 -3.64 -21.94 -10.78
N LEU A 135 -2.33 -22.21 -10.79
CA LEU A 135 -1.43 -21.73 -11.83
C LEU A 135 -1.34 -22.73 -12.98
N PHE A 136 -1.24 -22.23 -14.21
CA PHE A 136 -0.88 -23.02 -15.39
C PHE A 136 0.31 -22.40 -16.14
N GLY A 137 1.14 -23.23 -16.75
CA GLY A 137 2.22 -22.77 -17.64
C GLY A 137 1.68 -22.42 -19.03
N GLY A 138 2.37 -21.55 -19.77
CA GLY A 138 1.98 -21.15 -21.13
C GLY A 138 2.06 -19.64 -21.37
N PRO A 139 1.38 -19.10 -22.40
CA PRO A 139 1.31 -17.65 -22.63
C PRO A 139 0.57 -16.95 -21.47
N SER A 140 0.84 -15.66 -21.28
CA SER A 140 0.15 -14.86 -20.25
C SER A 140 -1.34 -14.67 -20.54
N GLN A 141 -1.70 -14.68 -21.82
CA GLN A 141 -3.08 -14.67 -22.33
C GLN A 141 -3.17 -15.81 -23.36
N SER A 142 -3.94 -16.85 -23.05
CA SER A 142 -4.24 -17.93 -24.00
C SER A 142 -5.40 -17.53 -24.90
N PRO A 143 -5.44 -18.03 -26.16
CA PRO A 143 -6.66 -18.03 -26.97
C PRO A 143 -7.84 -18.66 -26.19
N PRO A 144 -9.08 -18.20 -26.40
CA PRO A 144 -10.25 -18.73 -25.70
C PRO A 144 -10.40 -20.26 -25.82
N GLN A 145 -10.11 -20.82 -26.99
CA GLN A 145 -10.26 -22.25 -27.29
C GLN A 145 -9.00 -23.10 -27.01
N ASP A 146 -7.98 -22.55 -26.33
CA ASP A 146 -6.75 -23.30 -26.00
C ASP A 146 -7.05 -24.45 -25.02
N PRO A 147 -6.92 -25.73 -25.43
CA PRO A 147 -7.24 -26.88 -24.56
C PRO A 147 -6.30 -26.99 -23.36
N MET A 148 -5.12 -26.38 -23.43
CA MET A 148 -4.14 -26.35 -22.33
C MET A 148 -4.26 -25.07 -21.48
N GLY A 149 -5.09 -24.12 -21.91
CA GLY A 149 -5.29 -22.83 -21.29
C GLY A 149 -6.15 -22.88 -20.03
N GLY A 150 -6.15 -21.77 -19.28
CA GLY A 150 -6.93 -21.65 -18.05
C GLY A 150 -8.44 -21.79 -18.24
N ILE A 151 -8.98 -21.41 -19.40
CA ILE A 151 -10.42 -21.49 -19.70
C ILE A 151 -10.87 -22.95 -19.73
N ALA A 152 -10.17 -23.82 -20.49
CA ALA A 152 -10.44 -25.25 -20.53
C ALA A 152 -10.31 -25.91 -19.14
N LYS A 153 -9.32 -25.50 -18.33
CA LYS A 153 -9.15 -25.99 -16.96
C LYS A 153 -10.29 -25.57 -16.03
N ALA A 154 -10.74 -24.31 -16.12
CA ALA A 154 -11.88 -23.83 -15.37
C ALA A 154 -13.17 -24.56 -15.78
N ALA A 155 -13.40 -24.76 -17.08
CA ALA A 155 -14.54 -25.51 -17.60
C ALA A 155 -14.55 -26.97 -17.12
N SER A 156 -13.41 -27.65 -17.20
CA SER A 156 -13.27 -29.03 -16.70
C SER A 156 -13.59 -29.15 -15.21
N GLN A 157 -13.16 -28.18 -14.40
CA GLN A 157 -13.48 -28.15 -12.99
C GLN A 157 -14.95 -27.78 -12.72
N GLY A 158 -15.54 -26.92 -13.55
CA GLY A 158 -16.96 -26.55 -13.50
C GLY A 158 -17.92 -27.71 -13.79
N ALA A 159 -17.44 -28.82 -14.37
CA ALA A 159 -18.24 -30.03 -14.56
C ALA A 159 -18.41 -30.88 -13.27
N GLN A 160 -17.71 -30.54 -12.18
CA GLN A 160 -17.81 -31.25 -10.91
C GLN A 160 -19.07 -30.82 -10.13
N PRO A 161 -19.74 -31.74 -9.40
CA PRO A 161 -20.88 -31.39 -8.57
C PRO A 161 -20.58 -30.25 -7.59
N GLY A 162 -21.50 -29.28 -7.48
CA GLY A 162 -21.36 -28.12 -6.59
C GLY A 162 -20.35 -27.06 -7.03
N VAL A 163 -19.80 -27.18 -8.25
CA VAL A 163 -18.86 -26.21 -8.83
C VAL A 163 -19.51 -25.53 -10.05
N PHE A 164 -19.43 -24.20 -10.11
CA PHE A 164 -19.91 -23.43 -11.25
C PHE A 164 -18.76 -22.75 -11.99
N ASN A 165 -18.70 -22.90 -13.31
CA ASN A 165 -17.83 -22.11 -14.17
C ASN A 165 -18.66 -21.10 -14.97
N PRO A 166 -18.53 -19.78 -14.71
CA PRO A 166 -19.35 -18.77 -15.40
C PRO A 166 -18.97 -18.54 -16.87
N ASN A 167 -17.71 -18.80 -17.22
CA ASN A 167 -17.09 -18.59 -18.54
C ASN A 167 -17.37 -17.20 -19.15
N GLN A 168 -16.60 -16.21 -18.70
CA GLN A 168 -16.74 -14.83 -19.18
C GLN A 168 -16.53 -14.61 -20.70
N TYR A 169 -16.02 -15.56 -21.47
CA TYR A 169 -15.76 -15.40 -22.91
C TYR A 169 -16.90 -15.89 -23.80
N GLU A 170 -17.79 -16.74 -23.30
CA GLU A 170 -18.88 -17.32 -24.08
C GLU A 170 -20.25 -16.94 -23.53
N ASN A 171 -20.35 -16.64 -22.22
CA ASN A 171 -21.62 -16.40 -21.57
C ASN A 171 -22.21 -15.02 -21.94
N PRO A 172 -23.40 -14.95 -22.58
CA PRO A 172 -24.02 -13.70 -23.02
C PRO A 172 -24.44 -12.79 -21.85
N ALA A 173 -24.45 -13.29 -20.62
CA ALA A 173 -24.65 -12.46 -19.43
C ALA A 173 -23.51 -11.43 -19.24
N ASN A 174 -22.32 -11.66 -19.81
CA ASN A 174 -21.24 -10.68 -19.79
C ASN A 174 -21.61 -9.38 -20.54
N PRO A 175 -21.92 -9.40 -21.85
CA PRO A 175 -22.40 -8.19 -22.52
C PRO A 175 -23.73 -7.68 -21.96
N ALA A 176 -24.66 -8.55 -21.57
CA ALA A 176 -25.95 -8.12 -21.02
C ALA A 176 -25.82 -7.22 -19.78
N ALA A 177 -24.81 -7.44 -18.93
CA ALA A 177 -24.51 -6.56 -17.79
C ALA A 177 -24.25 -5.10 -18.23
N HIS A 178 -23.50 -4.93 -19.31
CA HIS A 178 -23.10 -3.61 -19.80
C HIS A 178 -24.23 -2.92 -20.59
N GLU A 179 -25.08 -3.68 -21.27
CA GLU A 179 -26.33 -3.17 -21.86
C GLU A 179 -27.28 -2.67 -20.75
N ARG A 180 -27.48 -3.49 -19.71
CA ARG A 180 -28.37 -3.21 -18.58
C ARG A 180 -27.94 -2.00 -17.77
N TRP A 181 -26.65 -1.88 -17.44
CA TRP A 181 -26.17 -0.88 -16.48
C TRP A 181 -25.26 0.18 -17.10
N THR A 182 -24.24 -0.20 -17.86
CA THR A 182 -23.23 0.76 -18.34
C THR A 182 -23.79 1.68 -19.42
N GLY A 183 -24.31 1.14 -20.52
CA GLY A 183 -24.89 1.93 -21.61
C GLY A 183 -26.11 2.74 -21.15
N LYS A 184 -26.97 2.14 -20.32
CA LYS A 184 -28.13 2.83 -19.74
C LYS A 184 -27.72 4.05 -18.91
N GLN A 185 -26.73 3.92 -18.02
CA GLN A 185 -26.27 5.06 -17.22
C GLN A 185 -25.65 6.15 -18.09
N LEU A 186 -24.88 5.79 -19.13
CA LEU A 186 -24.29 6.77 -20.04
C LEU A 186 -25.35 7.62 -20.72
N LEU A 187 -26.39 7.01 -21.30
CA LEU A 187 -27.48 7.74 -21.94
C LEU A 187 -28.28 8.59 -20.95
N GLN A 188 -28.46 8.11 -19.72
CA GLN A 188 -29.14 8.90 -18.67
C GLN A 188 -28.35 10.13 -18.25
N GLN A 189 -27.02 10.05 -18.22
CA GLN A 189 -26.15 11.12 -17.73
C GLN A 189 -25.70 12.08 -18.84
N LEU A 190 -25.55 11.58 -20.06
CA LEU A 190 -25.11 12.33 -21.23
C LEU A 190 -25.92 11.88 -22.46
N PRO A 191 -27.18 12.35 -22.60
CA PRO A 191 -28.06 11.94 -23.69
C PRO A 191 -27.50 12.27 -25.08
N ASP A 192 -26.71 13.33 -25.21
CA ASP A 192 -26.15 13.80 -26.49
C ASP A 192 -24.76 13.21 -26.79
N ILE A 193 -24.39 12.07 -26.20
CA ILE A 193 -23.12 11.38 -26.47
C ILE A 193 -22.97 11.11 -27.99
N ASN A 194 -21.77 11.29 -28.52
CA ASN A 194 -21.49 11.11 -29.95
C ASN A 194 -20.46 10.01 -30.22
N VAL A 195 -19.48 9.88 -29.31
CA VAL A 195 -18.37 8.95 -29.46
C VAL A 195 -18.19 8.16 -28.17
N PHE A 196 -18.03 6.85 -28.29
CA PHE A 196 -17.70 5.98 -27.16
C PHE A 196 -16.45 5.17 -27.47
N ALA A 197 -15.45 5.21 -26.59
CA ALA A 197 -14.23 4.42 -26.70
C ALA A 197 -14.12 3.42 -25.55
N GLY A 198 -13.91 2.15 -25.88
CA GLY A 198 -13.81 1.06 -24.92
C GLY A 198 -12.72 0.07 -25.27
N GLY A 199 -11.86 -0.23 -24.30
CA GLY A 199 -10.87 -1.29 -24.43
C GLY A 199 -11.50 -2.69 -24.53
N MET A 200 -10.96 -3.52 -25.41
CA MET A 200 -11.50 -4.84 -25.72
C MET A 200 -10.66 -5.95 -25.06
N GLY A 201 -11.23 -6.58 -24.05
CA GLY A 201 -10.66 -7.76 -23.37
C GLY A 201 -11.47 -9.01 -23.66
N THR A 202 -12.57 -9.22 -22.92
CA THR A 202 -13.55 -10.28 -23.22
C THR A 202 -14.48 -9.93 -24.38
N GLY A 203 -14.52 -8.67 -24.82
CA GLY A 203 -15.55 -8.17 -25.75
C GLY A 203 -16.89 -7.79 -25.09
N GLY A 204 -17.16 -8.22 -23.85
CA GLY A 204 -18.45 -7.99 -23.19
C GLY A 204 -18.78 -6.50 -22.97
N THR A 205 -17.81 -5.72 -22.47
CA THR A 205 -18.00 -4.29 -22.19
C THR A 205 -18.29 -3.48 -23.44
N ILE A 206 -17.51 -3.65 -24.51
CA ILE A 206 -17.72 -2.95 -25.77
C ILE A 206 -19.04 -3.38 -26.41
N THR A 207 -19.35 -4.68 -26.44
CA THR A 207 -20.58 -5.21 -27.04
C THR A 207 -21.80 -4.68 -26.33
N GLY A 208 -21.94 -4.91 -25.02
CA GLY A 208 -23.16 -4.52 -24.29
C GLY A 208 -23.37 -3.01 -24.26
N THR A 209 -22.30 -2.23 -24.06
CA THR A 209 -22.41 -0.76 -24.05
C THR A 209 -22.80 -0.26 -25.44
N ALA A 210 -22.12 -0.72 -26.50
CA ALA A 210 -22.40 -0.28 -27.87
C ALA A 210 -23.79 -0.71 -28.35
N THR A 211 -24.25 -1.92 -28.00
CA THR A 211 -25.63 -2.37 -28.27
C THR A 211 -26.63 -1.36 -27.71
N ARG A 212 -26.48 -0.98 -26.44
CA ARG A 212 -27.40 -0.03 -25.82
C ARG A 212 -27.29 1.37 -26.45
N LEU A 213 -26.07 1.86 -26.65
CA LEU A 213 -25.86 3.19 -27.23
C LEU A 213 -26.43 3.29 -28.65
N LYS A 214 -26.20 2.29 -29.52
CA LYS A 214 -26.70 2.29 -30.90
C LYS A 214 -28.21 2.03 -31.00
N GLN A 215 -28.82 1.34 -30.02
CA GLN A 215 -30.29 1.21 -29.94
C GLN A 215 -30.97 2.58 -29.79
N ASP A 216 -30.44 3.44 -28.90
CA ASP A 216 -30.98 4.77 -28.65
C ASP A 216 -30.43 5.82 -29.65
N GLN A 217 -29.22 5.63 -30.16
CA GLN A 217 -28.52 6.54 -31.08
C GLN A 217 -27.78 5.78 -32.21
N PRO A 218 -28.45 5.50 -33.33
CA PRO A 218 -27.88 4.71 -34.43
C PRO A 218 -26.57 5.26 -35.02
N ASP A 219 -26.40 6.58 -35.02
CA ASP A 219 -25.23 7.29 -35.57
C ASP A 219 -24.06 7.41 -34.58
N MET A 220 -24.14 6.79 -33.40
CA MET A 220 -23.06 6.72 -32.43
C MET A 220 -21.78 6.13 -33.04
N HIS A 221 -20.65 6.83 -32.91
CA HIS A 221 -19.33 6.33 -33.35
C HIS A 221 -18.65 5.54 -32.22
N ILE A 222 -18.53 4.23 -32.39
CA ILE A 222 -17.96 3.30 -31.42
C ILE A 222 -16.52 2.96 -31.79
N ILE A 223 -15.60 3.18 -30.84
CA ILE A 223 -14.18 2.89 -30.96
C ILE A 223 -13.83 1.70 -30.07
N GLY A 224 -13.47 0.58 -30.69
CA GLY A 224 -12.87 -0.56 -30.02
C GLY A 224 -11.36 -0.37 -29.92
N VAL A 225 -10.77 -0.57 -28.74
CA VAL A 225 -9.32 -0.43 -28.57
C VAL A 225 -8.71 -1.80 -28.24
N CYS A 226 -7.71 -2.22 -29.03
CA CYS A 226 -6.95 -3.47 -28.90
C CYS A 226 -5.51 -3.20 -28.47
N VAL A 227 -4.90 -4.18 -27.80
CA VAL A 227 -3.48 -4.11 -27.43
C VAL A 227 -2.66 -4.35 -28.70
N ALA A 228 -1.66 -3.51 -28.93
CA ALA A 228 -0.71 -3.73 -30.01
C ALA A 228 -0.04 -5.11 -29.89
N ARG A 229 0.16 -5.78 -31.03
CA ARG A 229 0.71 -7.14 -31.07
C ARG A 229 2.07 -7.20 -30.38
N GLY A 230 2.24 -8.19 -29.50
CA GLY A 230 3.48 -8.39 -28.73
C GLY A 230 3.60 -7.55 -27.46
N ASP A 231 2.67 -6.63 -27.20
CA ASP A 231 2.62 -5.88 -25.95
C ASP A 231 1.54 -6.45 -25.00
N LYS A 232 1.50 -5.94 -23.77
CA LYS A 232 0.61 -6.39 -22.71
C LYS A 232 0.09 -5.22 -21.90
N ILE A 233 -1.23 -5.14 -21.78
CA ILE A 233 -1.94 -4.24 -20.87
C ILE A 233 -2.92 -5.09 -20.06
N PRO A 234 -3.02 -4.91 -18.73
CA PRO A 234 -3.95 -5.66 -17.90
C PRO A 234 -5.42 -5.46 -18.31
N GLY A 235 -6.11 -6.54 -18.67
CA GLY A 235 -7.53 -6.54 -19.04
C GLY A 235 -7.76 -6.68 -20.55
N PRO A 236 -7.44 -5.65 -21.36
CA PRO A 236 -7.52 -5.72 -22.81
C PRO A 236 -6.61 -6.79 -23.44
N ARG A 237 -6.87 -7.11 -24.71
CA ARG A 237 -6.16 -8.13 -25.47
C ARG A 237 -5.83 -7.64 -26.88
N PRO A 238 -4.84 -8.26 -27.55
CA PRO A 238 -4.66 -8.13 -28.99
C PRO A 238 -5.87 -8.67 -29.76
N ARG A 239 -6.07 -8.14 -30.98
CA ARG A 239 -7.23 -8.47 -31.81
C ARG A 239 -7.33 -9.96 -32.09
N GLU A 240 -6.21 -10.64 -32.36
CA GLU A 240 -6.16 -12.07 -32.64
C GLU A 240 -6.68 -12.97 -31.49
N LEU A 241 -6.69 -12.47 -30.24
CA LEU A 241 -7.25 -13.19 -29.10
C LEU A 241 -8.73 -12.85 -28.85
N LEU A 242 -9.26 -11.84 -29.54
CA LEU A 242 -10.67 -11.42 -29.50
C LEU A 242 -11.46 -11.97 -30.68
N GLU A 243 -10.83 -12.14 -31.85
CA GLU A 243 -11.46 -12.72 -33.05
C GLU A 243 -12.21 -14.05 -32.79
N PRO A 244 -11.71 -14.96 -31.93
CA PRO A 244 -12.41 -16.21 -31.64
C PRO A 244 -13.52 -16.10 -30.59
N VAL A 245 -13.83 -14.89 -30.09
CA VAL A 245 -14.89 -14.68 -29.10
C VAL A 245 -16.21 -14.42 -29.83
N ASP A 246 -17.26 -15.18 -29.48
CA ASP A 246 -18.54 -15.21 -30.21
C ASP A 246 -19.48 -14.01 -29.93
N PHE A 247 -19.07 -13.03 -29.10
CA PHE A 247 -19.87 -11.83 -28.89
C PHE A 247 -19.97 -10.99 -30.18
N PRO A 248 -21.13 -10.39 -30.50
CA PRO A 248 -21.35 -9.65 -31.75
C PRO A 248 -20.76 -8.23 -31.74
N TRP A 249 -19.48 -8.08 -31.36
CA TRP A 249 -18.83 -6.76 -31.26
C TRP A 249 -18.51 -6.15 -32.63
N LYS A 250 -18.16 -6.97 -33.63
CA LYS A 250 -17.75 -6.52 -34.97
C LYS A 250 -18.76 -5.58 -35.65
N PRO A 251 -20.07 -5.90 -35.73
CA PRO A 251 -21.04 -5.00 -36.35
C PRO A 251 -21.33 -3.73 -35.53
N LEU A 252 -20.89 -3.67 -34.27
CA LEU A 252 -21.14 -2.55 -33.36
C LEU A 252 -19.98 -1.54 -33.34
N VAL A 253 -18.80 -1.90 -33.83
CA VAL A 253 -17.58 -1.08 -33.74
C VAL A 253 -17.27 -0.44 -35.08
N ASP A 254 -17.22 0.89 -35.12
CA ASP A 254 -16.99 1.69 -36.34
C ASP A 254 -15.49 1.88 -36.64
N SER A 255 -14.64 1.79 -35.61
CA SER A 255 -13.17 1.84 -35.76
C SER A 255 -12.47 1.01 -34.69
N VAL A 256 -11.38 0.35 -35.06
CA VAL A 256 -10.52 -0.40 -34.13
C VAL A 256 -9.11 0.19 -34.13
N GLU A 257 -8.65 0.62 -32.97
CA GLU A 257 -7.30 1.16 -32.78
C GLU A 257 -6.42 0.20 -31.97
N ASP A 258 -5.12 0.17 -32.30
CA ASP A 258 -4.13 -0.61 -31.57
C ASP A 258 -3.25 0.33 -30.74
N VAL A 259 -3.16 0.07 -29.43
CA VAL A 259 -2.43 0.92 -28.48
C VAL A 259 -1.36 0.10 -27.73
N VAL A 260 -0.19 0.72 -27.56
CA VAL A 260 0.94 0.17 -26.80
C VAL A 260 0.84 0.51 -25.31
N SER A 261 1.47 -0.30 -24.48
CA SER A 261 1.52 -0.15 -23.02
C SER A 261 2.15 1.16 -22.58
N LYS A 262 3.18 1.66 -23.27
CA LYS A 262 3.81 2.95 -22.89
C LYS A 262 2.79 4.09 -22.87
N ASP A 263 2.03 4.28 -23.94
CA ASP A 263 0.99 5.32 -24.03
C ASP A 263 -0.10 5.11 -22.99
N SER A 264 -0.56 3.87 -22.84
CA SER A 264 -1.59 3.46 -21.87
C SER A 264 -1.22 3.82 -20.42
N TYR A 265 0.00 3.50 -19.99
CA TYR A 265 0.46 3.76 -18.63
C TYR A 265 0.77 5.24 -18.43
N THR A 266 1.37 5.90 -19.42
CA THR A 266 1.69 7.33 -19.36
C THR A 266 0.42 8.17 -19.19
N LEU A 267 -0.60 7.97 -20.01
CA LEU A 267 -1.86 8.71 -19.92
C LEU A 267 -2.63 8.39 -18.63
N SER A 268 -2.67 7.12 -18.22
CA SER A 268 -3.30 6.74 -16.95
C SER A 268 -2.60 7.38 -15.75
N MET A 269 -1.27 7.45 -15.75
CA MET A 269 -0.51 8.13 -14.71
C MET A 269 -0.77 9.64 -14.70
N GLN A 270 -0.83 10.27 -15.88
CA GLN A 270 -1.19 11.68 -15.99
C GLN A 270 -2.59 11.95 -15.44
N LEU A 271 -3.60 11.16 -15.81
CA LEU A 271 -4.95 11.24 -15.25
C LEU A 271 -4.93 11.15 -13.72
N CYS A 272 -4.18 10.19 -13.15
CA CYS A 272 -4.06 10.03 -11.70
C CYS A 272 -3.47 11.27 -11.01
N ARG A 273 -2.43 11.90 -11.61
CA ARG A 273 -1.80 13.12 -11.07
C ARG A 273 -2.75 14.32 -11.04
N TYR A 274 -3.75 14.34 -11.90
CA TYR A 274 -4.80 15.37 -11.94
C TYR A 274 -6.07 14.97 -11.17
N GLY A 275 -6.06 13.84 -10.44
CA GLY A 275 -7.16 13.41 -9.57
C GLY A 275 -8.15 12.42 -10.18
N ILE A 276 -7.98 12.03 -11.45
CA ILE A 276 -8.76 10.95 -12.08
C ILE A 276 -8.01 9.62 -11.85
N VAL A 277 -8.19 9.06 -10.66
CA VAL A 277 -7.48 7.85 -10.23
C VAL A 277 -8.03 6.63 -10.96
N CYS A 278 -7.25 6.11 -11.91
CA CYS A 278 -7.65 4.99 -12.77
C CYS A 278 -6.44 4.16 -13.26
N GLY A 279 -6.67 2.89 -13.54
CA GLY A 279 -5.65 1.95 -14.00
C GLY A 279 -5.31 2.09 -15.49
N PRO A 280 -4.29 1.35 -15.97
CA PRO A 280 -3.69 1.52 -17.30
C PRO A 280 -4.69 1.29 -18.44
N SER A 281 -5.67 0.40 -18.27
CA SER A 281 -6.73 0.14 -19.26
C SER A 281 -7.61 1.36 -19.57
N SER A 282 -7.62 2.34 -18.67
CA SER A 282 -8.33 3.61 -18.84
C SER A 282 -7.54 4.57 -19.73
N GLY A 283 -6.23 4.71 -19.47
CA GLY A 283 -5.32 5.47 -20.35
C GLY A 283 -5.23 4.84 -21.74
N PHE A 284 -5.33 3.52 -21.83
CA PHE A 284 -5.45 2.77 -23.08
C PHE A 284 -6.69 3.16 -23.89
N SER A 285 -7.87 3.17 -23.25
CA SER A 285 -9.12 3.55 -23.91
C SER A 285 -9.10 5.02 -24.37
N LEU A 286 -8.53 5.91 -23.54
CA LEU A 286 -8.34 7.32 -23.86
C LEU A 286 -7.36 7.52 -25.04
N GLN A 287 -6.26 6.76 -25.11
CA GLN A 287 -5.33 6.84 -26.22
C GLN A 287 -5.97 6.43 -27.54
N GLY A 288 -6.77 5.37 -27.55
CA GLY A 288 -7.52 4.96 -28.75
C GLY A 288 -8.51 6.04 -29.20
N LEU A 289 -9.18 6.71 -28.25
CA LEU A 289 -10.00 7.88 -28.56
C LEU A 289 -9.16 9.02 -29.18
N PHE A 290 -8.00 9.34 -28.60
CA PHE A 290 -7.10 10.37 -29.13
C PHE A 290 -6.63 10.06 -30.55
N GLN A 291 -6.28 8.81 -30.85
CA GLN A 291 -5.85 8.41 -32.20
C GLN A 291 -6.95 8.65 -33.25
N VAL A 292 -8.21 8.35 -32.93
CA VAL A 292 -9.35 8.61 -33.83
C VAL A 292 -9.60 10.11 -33.98
N LEU A 293 -9.64 10.86 -32.87
CA LEU A 293 -9.89 12.30 -32.89
C LEU A 293 -8.79 13.04 -33.68
N GLU A 294 -7.52 12.72 -33.45
CA GLU A 294 -6.39 13.32 -34.19
C GLU A 294 -6.49 13.03 -35.68
N ARG A 295 -6.77 11.78 -36.05
CA ARG A 295 -6.90 11.38 -37.45
C ARG A 295 -8.04 12.13 -38.14
N ARG A 296 -9.20 12.25 -37.49
CA ARG A 296 -10.37 13.00 -38.00
C ARG A 296 -10.08 14.50 -38.10
N LYS A 297 -9.39 15.08 -37.11
CA LYS A 297 -8.96 16.49 -37.12
C LYS A 297 -8.05 16.79 -38.31
N ARG A 298 -7.01 15.97 -38.53
CA ARG A 298 -6.09 16.11 -39.69
C ARG A 298 -6.79 16.00 -41.04
N GLN A 299 -7.84 15.19 -41.11
CA GLN A 299 -8.64 15.00 -42.32
C GLN A 299 -9.73 16.06 -42.51
N GLY A 300 -9.93 16.98 -41.55
CA GLY A 300 -11.03 17.95 -41.58
C GLY A 300 -12.42 17.32 -41.39
N THR A 301 -12.50 16.08 -40.89
CA THR A 301 -13.76 15.33 -40.73
C THR A 301 -14.23 15.22 -39.29
N LEU A 302 -13.63 15.97 -38.36
CA LEU A 302 -13.99 15.94 -36.94
C LEU A 302 -15.46 16.30 -36.70
N ALA A 303 -15.99 17.30 -37.41
CA ALA A 303 -17.39 17.72 -37.32
C ALA A 303 -18.39 16.61 -37.71
N ALA A 304 -17.98 15.62 -38.52
CA ALA A 304 -18.84 14.51 -38.91
C ALA A 304 -19.12 13.51 -37.77
N LEU A 305 -18.42 13.63 -36.64
CA LEU A 305 -18.75 12.86 -35.44
C LEU A 305 -19.99 13.41 -34.72
N ARG A 306 -20.45 14.63 -35.04
CA ARG A 306 -21.70 15.14 -34.48
C ARG A 306 -22.89 14.44 -35.12
N GLN A 307 -23.84 13.98 -34.31
CA GLN A 307 -25.10 13.42 -34.82
C GLN A 307 -26.00 14.51 -35.42
N GLN A 308 -25.92 15.73 -34.88
CA GLN A 308 -26.68 16.89 -35.36
C GLN A 308 -25.74 18.07 -35.57
N ASN A 309 -25.92 18.82 -36.65
CA ASN A 309 -25.18 20.05 -36.89
C ASN A 309 -25.81 21.22 -36.10
N ASP A 310 -26.01 21.03 -34.81
CA ASP A 310 -26.67 21.96 -33.88
C ASP A 310 -25.70 22.96 -33.23
N GLY A 311 -24.41 22.89 -33.59
CA GLY A 311 -23.35 23.73 -33.05
C GLY A 311 -22.84 23.30 -31.67
N LYS A 312 -23.35 22.20 -31.08
CA LYS A 312 -22.86 21.70 -29.78
C LYS A 312 -21.47 21.06 -29.91
N PRO A 313 -20.72 20.99 -28.79
CA PRO A 313 -19.48 20.23 -28.74
C PRO A 313 -19.71 18.74 -29.03
N ILE A 314 -18.70 18.08 -29.61
CA ILE A 314 -18.68 16.62 -29.76
C ILE A 314 -18.50 16.01 -28.38
N GLN A 315 -19.46 15.21 -27.96
CA GLN A 315 -19.48 14.55 -26.66
C GLN A 315 -18.84 13.16 -26.78
N ALA A 316 -17.68 12.96 -26.17
CA ALA A 316 -16.94 11.70 -26.22
C ALA A 316 -16.80 11.09 -24.84
N VAL A 317 -16.92 9.77 -24.72
CA VAL A 317 -16.78 9.05 -23.44
C VAL A 317 -15.76 7.92 -23.55
N PHE A 318 -14.93 7.78 -22.52
CA PHE A 318 -14.11 6.59 -22.29
C PHE A 318 -14.35 6.03 -20.88
N LEU A 319 -13.93 4.78 -20.64
CA LEU A 319 -14.16 4.09 -19.36
C LEU A 319 -12.92 4.10 -18.45
N CYS A 320 -13.12 4.46 -17.18
CA CYS A 320 -12.16 4.23 -16.10
C CYS A 320 -12.48 2.92 -15.38
N CYS A 321 -11.82 1.84 -15.79
CA CYS A 321 -12.25 0.47 -15.49
C CYS A 321 -11.84 -0.07 -14.12
N ASP A 322 -10.71 0.36 -13.57
CA ASP A 322 -10.16 -0.11 -12.29
C ASP A 322 -9.14 0.88 -11.72
N LEU A 323 -8.57 0.56 -10.56
CA LEU A 323 -7.59 1.41 -9.86
C LEU A 323 -6.14 1.07 -10.26
N PRO A 324 -5.21 2.04 -10.17
CA PRO A 324 -3.81 1.84 -10.57
C PRO A 324 -2.99 1.01 -9.58
N PHE A 325 -3.45 0.86 -8.33
CA PHE A 325 -2.65 0.37 -7.20
C PHE A 325 -2.08 -1.04 -7.40
N GLN A 326 -2.80 -1.92 -8.07
CA GLN A 326 -2.36 -3.29 -8.35
C GLN A 326 -1.32 -3.39 -9.48
N TYR A 327 -0.96 -2.25 -10.10
CA TYR A 327 -0.04 -2.14 -11.23
C TYR A 327 1.11 -1.17 -10.94
N VAL A 328 1.29 -0.69 -9.71
CA VAL A 328 2.27 0.35 -9.36
C VAL A 328 3.67 -0.01 -9.86
N ASP A 329 4.12 -1.24 -9.62
CA ASP A 329 5.44 -1.74 -10.10
C ASP A 329 5.57 -1.65 -11.64
N GLU A 330 4.46 -1.88 -12.36
CA GLU A 330 4.45 -1.84 -13.82
C GLU A 330 4.55 -0.40 -14.35
N TYR A 331 4.03 0.62 -13.64
CA TYR A 331 4.22 2.03 -14.03
C TYR A 331 5.69 2.43 -14.03
N PHE A 332 6.46 2.02 -13.01
CA PHE A 332 7.91 2.29 -12.95
C PHE A 332 8.72 1.54 -14.02
N THR A 333 8.14 0.50 -14.64
CA THR A 333 8.76 -0.23 -15.75
C THR A 333 8.33 0.33 -17.12
N LYS A 334 7.11 0.85 -17.24
CA LYS A 334 6.48 1.23 -18.51
C LYS A 334 6.54 2.73 -18.83
N CYS A 335 6.59 3.58 -17.81
CA CYS A 335 6.76 5.02 -17.97
C CYS A 335 8.24 5.40 -17.96
N ASP A 336 8.56 6.56 -18.53
CA ASP A 336 9.93 7.08 -18.52
C ASP A 336 10.33 7.49 -17.09
N ALA A 337 11.58 7.23 -16.71
CA ALA A 337 12.06 7.40 -15.34
C ALA A 337 12.05 8.87 -14.87
N ASP A 338 12.29 9.81 -15.78
CA ASP A 338 12.24 11.26 -15.54
C ASP A 338 10.85 11.78 -15.16
N MET A 339 9.81 10.99 -15.42
CA MET A 339 8.46 11.32 -14.97
C MET A 339 8.30 11.14 -13.46
N PHE A 340 9.17 10.39 -12.77
CA PHE A 340 9.08 10.15 -11.33
C PHE A 340 10.11 11.01 -10.57
N PRO A 341 9.66 11.92 -9.68
CA PRO A 341 10.57 12.70 -8.86
C PRO A 341 11.47 11.80 -8.01
N PRO A 342 12.76 12.14 -7.84
CA PRO A 342 13.66 11.37 -7.01
C PRO A 342 13.24 11.44 -5.53
N ILE A 343 13.56 10.39 -4.79
CA ILE A 343 13.37 10.37 -3.34
C ILE A 343 14.51 11.17 -2.70
N VAL A 344 14.19 12.29 -2.07
CA VAL A 344 15.15 13.05 -1.28
C VAL A 344 15.53 12.23 -0.04
N ASN A 345 16.83 12.05 0.20
CA ASN A 345 17.37 11.22 1.28
C ASN A 345 16.98 9.73 1.21
N GLU A 346 16.95 9.15 0.00
CA GLU A 346 16.60 7.74 -0.24
C GLU A 346 17.40 6.73 0.60
N HIS A 347 18.65 7.06 0.95
CA HIS A 347 19.49 6.22 1.80
C HIS A 347 18.87 5.95 3.17
N LEU A 348 17.97 6.81 3.65
CA LEU A 348 17.29 6.66 4.93
C LEU A 348 16.33 5.46 5.00
N PHE A 349 15.94 4.83 3.89
CA PHE A 349 15.15 3.59 3.94
C PHE A 349 15.84 2.43 4.68
N LYS A 350 17.16 2.52 4.88
CA LYS A 350 17.97 1.50 5.55
C LYS A 350 18.64 2.00 6.82
N VAL A 351 18.34 3.23 7.23
CA VAL A 351 18.97 3.92 8.35
C VAL A 351 17.88 4.29 9.34
N ASP A 352 18.16 4.20 10.64
CA ASP A 352 17.26 4.64 11.71
C ASP A 352 15.84 4.04 11.64
N GLN A 353 15.77 2.75 11.29
CA GLN A 353 14.51 2.00 11.16
C GLN A 353 14.03 1.39 12.50
N TYR A 354 14.73 1.67 13.59
CA TYR A 354 14.42 1.14 14.90
C TYR A 354 13.27 1.91 15.55
N ALA A 355 12.59 1.27 16.50
CA ALA A 355 11.45 1.87 17.17
C ALA A 355 11.86 3.13 17.95
N TYR A 356 10.92 4.06 18.12
CA TYR A 356 11.05 5.24 18.95
C TYR A 356 9.89 5.33 19.94
N SER A 357 10.14 5.90 21.11
CA SER A 357 9.08 6.30 22.04
C SER A 357 9.48 7.59 22.75
N THR A 358 8.52 8.50 22.86
CA THR A 358 8.68 9.73 23.67
C THR A 358 8.91 9.41 25.14
N SER A 359 8.42 8.26 25.63
CA SER A 359 8.67 7.81 27.01
C SER A 359 10.13 7.45 27.29
N TRP A 360 10.99 7.40 26.27
CA TRP A 360 12.44 7.19 26.42
C TRP A 360 13.21 8.50 26.48
N ILE A 361 12.53 9.63 26.35
CA ILE A 361 13.10 10.97 26.40
C ILE A 361 12.59 11.60 27.68
N LEU A 362 13.50 11.76 28.64
CA LEU A 362 13.19 12.30 29.95
C LEU A 362 13.24 13.83 29.90
N ASP A 363 12.33 14.47 30.62
CA ASP A 363 12.57 15.85 31.04
C ASP A 363 13.68 15.89 32.12
N VAL A 364 14.16 17.09 32.42
CA VAL A 364 15.26 17.29 33.36
C VAL A 364 14.92 16.74 34.75
N ALA A 365 13.68 16.94 35.23
CA ALA A 365 13.26 16.48 36.55
C ALA A 365 13.19 14.95 36.65
N SER A 366 12.73 14.28 35.60
CA SER A 366 12.68 12.82 35.51
C SER A 366 14.07 12.23 35.39
N ALA A 367 14.97 12.88 34.62
CA ALA A 367 16.38 12.50 34.55
C ALA A 367 17.07 12.66 35.92
N GLN A 368 16.84 13.77 36.64
CA GLN A 368 17.32 13.95 38.02
C GLN A 368 16.81 12.84 38.94
N THR A 369 15.51 12.54 38.88
CA THR A 369 14.90 11.48 39.69
C THR A 369 15.55 10.13 39.40
N MET A 370 15.79 9.80 38.12
CA MET A 370 16.49 8.59 37.71
C MET A 370 17.91 8.52 38.27
N LEU A 371 18.65 9.65 38.28
CA LEU A 371 20.03 9.72 38.75
C LEU A 371 20.17 9.65 40.28
N VAL A 372 19.23 10.24 41.02
CA VAL A 372 19.27 10.33 42.49
C VAL A 372 18.68 9.09 43.16
N TYR A 373 17.58 8.54 42.61
CA TYR A 373 16.84 7.44 43.24
C TYR A 373 17.05 6.11 42.49
N PRO A 374 17.90 5.21 43.01
CA PRO A 374 18.12 3.91 42.38
C PRO A 374 16.88 3.01 42.50
N ARG A 375 16.63 2.18 41.49
CA ARG A 375 15.42 1.32 41.40
C ARG A 375 15.72 -0.12 41.78
N PHE A 376 14.74 -0.81 42.36
CA PHE A 376 14.84 -2.23 42.69
C PHE A 376 14.67 -3.11 41.45
N ALA A 377 15.51 -4.13 41.30
CA ALA A 377 15.29 -5.19 40.32
C ALA A 377 13.99 -5.96 40.65
N ALA A 378 13.13 -6.19 39.66
CA ALA A 378 11.79 -6.75 39.86
C ALA A 378 11.75 -8.11 40.59
N GLN A 379 12.84 -8.89 40.54
CA GLN A 379 12.96 -10.18 41.25
C GLN A 379 13.36 -10.05 42.73
N ALA A 380 13.87 -8.90 43.20
CA ALA A 380 14.25 -8.71 44.61
C ALA A 380 13.07 -8.29 45.50
N ALA A 381 11.97 -7.80 44.91
CA ALA A 381 10.80 -7.33 45.66
C ALA A 381 9.98 -8.45 46.33
N ALA A 382 10.25 -9.72 46.02
CA ALA A 382 9.45 -10.85 46.51
C ALA A 382 9.94 -11.47 47.84
N THR A 383 11.14 -11.15 48.34
CA THR A 383 11.72 -11.90 49.48
C THR A 383 12.55 -11.11 50.49
N GLN A 384 12.67 -9.78 50.39
CA GLN A 384 13.43 -8.97 51.37
C GLN A 384 12.57 -7.80 51.91
N PRO A 385 12.63 -7.48 53.22
CA PRO A 385 11.95 -6.31 53.77
C PRO A 385 12.53 -5.02 53.17
N LEU A 386 11.66 -4.04 52.91
CA LEU A 386 12.08 -2.70 52.50
C LEU A 386 12.98 -2.09 53.60
N PRO A 387 14.13 -1.48 53.25
CA PRO A 387 14.97 -0.79 54.21
C PRO A 387 14.27 0.44 54.80
N SER A 388 14.62 0.79 56.03
CA SER A 388 14.03 1.89 56.78
C SER A 388 14.65 3.24 56.38
N PRO A 389 13.95 4.38 56.53
CA PRO A 389 14.49 5.70 56.20
C PRO A 389 15.79 6.06 56.93
N SER A 390 16.09 5.41 58.05
CA SER A 390 17.32 5.55 58.84
C SER A 390 18.53 4.81 58.24
N ASP A 391 18.33 3.94 57.25
CA ASP A 391 19.41 3.20 56.58
C ASP A 391 20.06 4.01 55.44
N PHE A 392 19.53 5.20 55.15
CA PHE A 392 20.08 6.14 54.17
C PHE A 392 20.86 7.24 54.89
N SER A 393 22.18 7.34 54.63
CA SER A 393 22.95 8.52 54.99
C SER A 393 22.31 9.77 54.35
N SER A 394 22.14 10.82 55.15
CA SER A 394 21.57 12.10 54.72
C SER A 394 22.64 13.09 54.21
N ASP A 395 23.90 12.67 54.12
CA ASP A 395 25.00 13.49 53.65
C ASP A 395 25.62 12.88 52.36
N PRO A 396 25.59 13.58 51.21
CA PRO A 396 26.17 13.08 49.97
C PRO A 396 27.70 13.08 49.96
N SER A 397 28.35 13.65 50.99
CA SER A 397 29.79 13.93 50.99
C SER A 397 30.66 12.97 51.82
N GLU A 398 30.08 12.05 52.59
CA GLU A 398 30.85 11.10 53.41
C GLU A 398 30.44 9.64 53.15
N SER A 399 31.23 8.96 52.32
CA SER A 399 31.79 7.61 52.54
C SER A 399 32.12 6.94 51.20
N ASP A 400 33.30 7.21 50.65
CA ASP A 400 33.85 6.47 49.50
C ASP A 400 35.35 6.21 49.73
N SER A 401 35.68 5.66 50.89
CA SER A 401 37.02 5.13 51.16
C SER A 401 37.03 3.66 51.60
N ASP A 402 35.90 2.96 51.63
CA ASP A 402 35.85 1.55 52.02
C ASP A 402 35.42 0.63 50.89
N THR A 403 36.39 -0.12 50.39
CA THR A 403 36.27 -1.18 49.37
C THR A 403 35.57 -2.45 49.89
N SER A 404 34.60 -2.35 50.81
CA SER A 404 34.07 -3.57 51.48
C SER A 404 32.63 -3.55 52.02
N THR A 405 31.82 -2.51 51.78
CA THR A 405 30.39 -2.57 52.14
C THR A 405 29.54 -3.14 51.00
N PRO A 406 28.77 -4.24 51.20
CA PRO A 406 27.93 -4.79 50.16
C PRO A 406 26.79 -3.81 49.87
N ALA A 407 26.73 -3.30 48.65
CA ALA A 407 25.58 -2.56 48.15
C ALA A 407 24.30 -3.38 48.41
N SER A 408 23.28 -2.75 48.99
CA SER A 408 22.03 -3.39 49.38
C SER A 408 21.50 -4.31 48.25
N PRO A 409 21.15 -5.58 48.56
CA PRO A 409 20.77 -6.55 47.53
C PRO A 409 19.54 -6.06 46.76
N GLY A 410 19.71 -5.81 45.46
CA GLY A 410 18.63 -5.50 44.51
C GLY A 410 18.55 -4.05 44.02
N LEU A 411 19.38 -3.14 44.54
CA LEU A 411 19.35 -1.71 44.17
C LEU A 411 20.23 -1.44 42.93
N LEU A 412 19.64 -1.13 41.77
CA LEU A 412 20.38 -0.84 40.54
C LEU A 412 20.44 0.68 40.30
N ARG A 413 21.63 1.27 40.45
CA ARG A 413 21.90 2.64 39.98
C ARG A 413 21.89 2.67 38.44
N PRO A 414 21.41 3.74 37.79
CA PRO A 414 21.46 3.81 36.34
C PRO A 414 22.92 3.85 35.85
N ALA A 415 23.18 3.20 34.71
CA ALA A 415 24.42 3.43 33.99
C ALA A 415 24.29 4.74 33.19
N ILE A 416 25.38 5.48 33.04
CA ILE A 416 25.39 6.73 32.27
C ILE A 416 26.40 6.61 31.15
N ILE A 417 25.94 6.76 29.91
CA ILE A 417 26.79 6.77 28.71
C ILE A 417 26.86 8.21 28.21
N ASP A 418 28.07 8.77 28.17
CA ASP A 418 28.32 10.12 27.65
C ASP A 418 28.98 10.05 26.28
N LEU A 419 28.32 10.56 25.25
CA LEU A 419 28.74 10.47 23.85
C LEU A 419 29.65 11.63 23.40
N ARG A 420 29.84 12.64 24.24
CA ARG A 420 30.61 13.86 23.91
C ARG A 420 32.10 13.55 23.74
N SER A 421 32.83 14.50 23.17
CA SER A 421 34.28 14.41 23.02
C SER A 421 35.00 14.16 24.37
N ARG A 422 36.17 13.49 24.32
CA ARG A 422 36.97 13.23 25.52
C ARG A 422 37.37 14.51 26.25
N ALA A 423 37.64 15.59 25.50
CA ALA A 423 38.05 16.87 26.05
C ALA A 423 36.92 17.52 26.84
N GLU A 424 35.69 17.52 26.32
CA GLU A 424 34.54 18.12 26.99
C GLU A 424 34.01 17.27 28.14
N PHE A 425 34.12 15.94 28.03
CA PHE A 425 33.89 15.04 29.14
C PHE A 425 34.87 15.33 30.30
N ALA A 426 36.16 15.51 29.99
CA ALA A 426 37.18 15.85 30.99
C ALA A 426 36.97 17.24 31.62
N ALA A 427 36.40 18.20 30.87
CA ALA A 427 36.06 19.52 31.40
C ALA A 427 34.84 19.51 32.35
N GLY A 428 34.00 18.49 32.26
CA GLY A 428 32.86 18.30 33.16
C GLY A 428 31.91 17.21 32.68
N HIS A 429 31.54 16.32 33.59
CA HIS A 429 30.64 15.20 33.31
C HIS A 429 29.83 14.78 34.56
N LEU A 430 28.80 13.96 34.35
CA LEU A 430 28.03 13.38 35.45
C LEU A 430 28.85 12.34 36.21
N ALA A 431 28.72 12.31 37.53
CA ALA A 431 29.38 11.31 38.36
C ALA A 431 29.08 9.88 37.89
N HIS A 432 30.12 9.05 37.79
CA HIS A 432 30.05 7.65 37.32
C HIS A 432 29.63 7.48 35.85
N ALA A 433 29.66 8.54 35.03
CA ALA A 433 29.48 8.41 33.60
C ALA A 433 30.66 7.72 32.92
N ARG A 434 30.35 6.90 31.90
CA ARG A 434 31.34 6.30 30.99
C ARG A 434 31.33 7.09 29.69
N ASN A 435 32.47 7.67 29.34
CA ASN A 435 32.63 8.35 28.06
C ASN A 435 32.80 7.34 26.92
N ILE A 436 31.91 7.42 25.93
CA ILE A 436 31.95 6.65 24.68
C ILE A 436 31.84 7.68 23.54
N PRO A 437 32.93 8.44 23.27
CA PRO A 437 32.88 9.58 22.36
C PRO A 437 32.60 9.11 20.94
N LEU A 438 31.65 9.73 20.24
CA LEU A 438 31.41 9.45 18.81
C LEU A 438 32.33 10.30 17.94
N SER A 439 32.91 9.70 16.90
CA SER A 439 33.74 10.44 15.93
C SER A 439 32.91 11.34 15.00
N SER A 440 31.63 11.03 14.86
CA SER A 440 30.65 11.74 14.02
C SER A 440 29.83 12.79 14.78
N LEU A 441 30.25 13.17 15.99
CA LEU A 441 29.52 14.09 16.86
C LEU A 441 30.45 15.20 17.37
N ASN A 442 30.07 16.45 17.09
CA ASN A 442 30.70 17.67 17.60
C ASN A 442 29.67 18.56 18.31
N ALA A 443 30.15 19.46 19.16
CA ALA A 443 29.29 20.36 19.94
C ALA A 443 28.45 21.33 19.09
N ASP A 444 28.98 21.72 17.92
CA ASP A 444 28.35 22.67 17.01
C ASP A 444 27.57 21.98 15.86
N ASP A 445 27.49 20.64 15.87
CA ASP A 445 26.72 19.91 14.87
C ASP A 445 25.22 20.29 14.99
N PRO A 446 24.49 20.42 13.87
CA PRO A 446 23.04 20.52 13.94
C PRO A 446 22.46 19.21 14.49
N SER A 447 21.19 19.25 14.92
CA SER A 447 20.48 18.02 15.25
C SER A 447 20.57 17.04 14.08
N PRO A 448 20.90 15.75 14.30
CA PRO A 448 20.91 14.75 13.22
C PRO A 448 19.56 14.72 12.48
N TYR A 449 18.45 15.05 13.13
CA TYR A 449 17.14 15.08 12.50
C TYR A 449 16.92 16.27 11.55
N GLN A 450 17.87 17.18 11.45
CA GLN A 450 17.91 18.28 10.48
C GLN A 450 18.87 18.00 9.31
N ASP A 451 19.76 17.00 9.42
CA ASP A 451 20.72 16.61 8.40
C ASP A 451 20.75 15.08 8.22
N ALA A 452 20.19 14.61 7.11
CA ALA A 452 20.09 13.19 6.80
C ALA A 452 21.44 12.49 6.58
N VAL A 453 22.49 13.21 6.20
CA VAL A 453 23.84 12.65 6.05
C VAL A 453 24.45 12.47 7.44
N LEU A 454 24.29 13.47 8.31
CA LEU A 454 24.75 13.38 9.69
C LEU A 454 24.03 12.27 10.47
N LEU A 455 22.70 12.19 10.38
CA LEU A 455 21.90 11.14 11.00
C LEU A 455 22.36 9.74 10.55
N ALA A 456 22.56 9.55 9.26
CA ALA A 456 23.06 8.28 8.73
C ALA A 456 24.46 7.95 9.26
N THR A 457 25.35 8.94 9.28
CA THR A 457 26.71 8.76 9.80
C THR A 457 26.70 8.36 11.28
N GLN A 458 25.97 9.10 12.11
CA GLN A 458 25.85 8.83 13.54
C GLN A 458 25.16 7.49 13.82
N PHE A 459 24.07 7.17 13.11
CA PHE A 459 23.37 5.89 13.24
C PHE A 459 24.27 4.70 12.88
N THR A 460 25.05 4.79 11.80
CA THR A 460 25.99 3.74 11.41
C THR A 460 27.08 3.55 12.46
N GLU A 461 27.65 4.64 12.99
CA GLU A 461 28.64 4.55 14.06
C GLU A 461 28.05 3.93 15.34
N LEU A 462 26.85 4.35 15.74
CA LEU A 462 26.13 3.83 16.89
C LEU A 462 25.81 2.34 16.75
N ASN A 463 25.35 1.90 15.59
CA ASN A 463 25.10 0.47 15.34
C ASN A 463 26.36 -0.37 15.46
N LYS A 464 27.45 0.08 14.85
CA LYS A 464 28.74 -0.58 14.97
C LYS A 464 29.19 -0.70 16.43
N ARG A 465 28.92 0.33 17.24
CA ARG A 465 29.30 0.39 18.65
C ARG A 465 28.40 -0.41 19.58
N PHE A 466 27.10 -0.50 19.33
CA PHE A 466 26.15 -1.05 20.30
C PHE A 466 25.40 -2.30 19.85
N VAL A 467 25.29 -2.54 18.54
CA VAL A 467 24.56 -3.68 17.96
C VAL A 467 25.52 -4.71 17.39
N GLU A 468 26.50 -4.29 16.59
CA GLU A 468 27.42 -5.20 15.87
C GLU A 468 28.56 -5.75 16.74
N GLN A 469 28.62 -5.39 18.01
CA GLN A 469 29.60 -5.93 18.95
C GLN A 469 29.38 -7.45 19.14
N PRO A 470 30.46 -8.25 19.25
CA PRO A 470 30.32 -9.68 19.52
C PRO A 470 29.59 -9.89 20.85
N ARG A 471 28.69 -10.87 20.89
CA ARG A 471 28.12 -11.33 22.15
C ARG A 471 29.18 -12.15 22.88
N VAL A 472 29.52 -11.71 24.08
CA VAL A 472 30.52 -12.33 24.93
C VAL A 472 29.83 -12.93 26.15
N GLU A 473 30.19 -14.14 26.54
CA GLU A 473 29.76 -14.65 27.85
C GLU A 473 30.59 -13.97 28.92
N HIS A 474 29.94 -13.13 29.73
CA HIS A 474 30.59 -12.43 30.84
C HIS A 474 29.73 -12.59 32.10
N GLN A 475 30.37 -12.88 33.22
CA GLN A 475 29.72 -12.90 34.53
C GLN A 475 29.62 -11.47 35.03
N CYS A 476 28.40 -10.93 35.07
CA CYS A 476 28.24 -9.52 35.37
C CYS A 476 28.67 -9.18 36.80
N PRO A 477 29.38 -8.05 36.98
CA PRO A 477 29.71 -7.53 38.30
C PRO A 477 28.45 -7.28 39.11
N GLY A 478 28.61 -7.04 40.41
CA GLY A 478 27.49 -6.83 41.33
C GLY A 478 26.64 -5.59 40.98
N ASN A 479 25.85 -5.10 41.94
CA ASN A 479 24.93 -3.98 41.69
C ASN A 479 25.64 -2.62 41.47
N GLY A 480 26.97 -2.54 41.61
CA GLY A 480 27.78 -1.32 41.45
C GLY A 480 27.97 -0.85 39.99
N VAL A 481 28.11 0.47 39.81
CA VAL A 481 28.38 1.11 38.49
C VAL A 481 29.89 1.22 38.21
N ALA A 482 30.72 1.31 39.26
CA ALA A 482 32.17 1.45 39.12
C ALA A 482 32.80 0.23 38.41
N GLU A 483 32.40 -0.98 38.79
CA GLU A 483 32.86 -2.22 38.17
C GLU A 483 32.38 -2.33 36.72
N LEU A 484 31.13 -1.94 36.44
CA LEU A 484 30.55 -1.93 35.10
C LEU A 484 31.32 -1.02 34.13
N ASN A 485 31.83 0.12 34.62
CA ASN A 485 32.60 1.08 33.82
C ASN A 485 34.02 0.63 33.50
N GLN A 486 34.55 -0.36 34.23
CA GLN A 486 35.88 -0.94 33.98
C GLN A 486 35.86 -2.04 32.91
N LEU A 487 34.67 -2.56 32.57
CA LEU A 487 34.51 -3.62 31.57
C LEU A 487 34.78 -3.12 30.15
N GLU A 488 35.19 -4.03 29.26
CA GLU A 488 35.18 -3.76 27.83
C GLU A 488 33.75 -3.46 27.33
N LEU A 489 33.62 -2.72 26.24
CA LEU A 489 32.30 -2.28 25.76
C LEU A 489 31.34 -3.44 25.50
N ALA A 490 31.83 -4.51 24.88
CA ALA A 490 31.02 -5.70 24.58
C ALA A 490 30.50 -6.38 25.86
N GLU A 491 31.33 -6.47 26.90
CA GLU A 491 30.98 -7.05 28.20
C GLU A 491 29.98 -6.17 28.95
N MET A 492 30.19 -4.86 28.95
CA MET A 492 29.25 -3.90 29.54
C MET A 492 27.88 -4.02 28.88
N LEU A 493 27.81 -4.04 27.55
CA LEU A 493 26.55 -4.17 26.82
C LEU A 493 25.85 -5.48 27.15
N GLU A 494 26.58 -6.59 27.26
CA GLU A 494 25.99 -7.86 27.68
C GLU A 494 25.36 -7.77 29.07
N CYS A 495 26.04 -7.13 30.01
CA CYS A 495 25.48 -6.92 31.34
C CYS A 495 24.28 -5.99 31.36
N LEU A 496 24.25 -4.96 30.53
CA LEU A 496 23.11 -4.07 30.38
C LEU A 496 21.89 -4.75 29.72
N ARG A 497 22.11 -5.74 28.85
CA ARG A 497 21.02 -6.54 28.26
C ARG A 497 20.38 -7.52 29.24
N ARG A 498 21.21 -8.10 30.13
CA ARG A 498 20.77 -9.13 31.08
C ARG A 498 20.23 -8.57 32.39
N SER A 499 20.57 -7.32 32.71
CA SER A 499 20.10 -6.65 33.92
C SER A 499 18.86 -5.78 33.65
N GLU A 500 18.04 -5.56 34.68
CA GLU A 500 16.97 -4.56 34.67
C GLU A 500 17.52 -3.12 34.81
N ARG A 501 18.83 -2.91 34.61
CA ARG A 501 19.50 -1.63 34.82
C ARG A 501 19.11 -0.65 33.72
N GLU A 502 18.69 0.54 34.14
CA GLU A 502 18.38 1.62 33.22
C GLU A 502 19.66 2.36 32.80
N VAL A 503 19.70 2.83 31.56
CA VAL A 503 20.83 3.59 31.01
C VAL A 503 20.37 4.98 30.67
N LEU A 504 21.06 6.00 31.17
CA LEU A 504 20.91 7.37 30.69
C LEU A 504 22.01 7.66 29.66
N VAL A 505 21.61 8.04 28.46
CA VAL A 505 22.52 8.47 27.39
C VAL A 505 22.51 9.99 27.34
N VAL A 506 23.70 10.58 27.31
CA VAL A 506 23.91 12.02 27.34
C VAL A 506 24.86 12.41 26.22
N ASP A 507 24.52 13.45 25.49
CA ASP A 507 25.34 14.15 24.51
C ASP A 507 25.27 15.67 24.81
N TYR A 508 25.48 16.53 23.83
CA TYR A 508 25.44 17.98 24.03
C TYR A 508 24.04 18.51 24.35
N ASP A 509 23.07 18.24 23.47
CA ASP A 509 21.73 18.86 23.45
C ASP A 509 20.56 17.87 23.55
N GLY A 510 20.84 16.56 23.58
CA GLY A 510 19.89 15.46 23.72
C GLY A 510 19.57 14.74 22.40
N GLU A 511 19.94 15.28 21.25
CA GLU A 511 19.41 14.81 19.96
C GLU A 511 20.13 13.56 19.43
N THR A 512 21.46 13.50 19.48
CA THR A 512 22.22 12.28 19.15
C THR A 512 22.05 11.22 20.24
N ALA A 513 21.87 11.62 21.51
CA ALA A 513 21.51 10.71 22.59
C ALA A 513 20.16 10.03 22.33
N ARG A 514 19.17 10.76 21.79
CA ARG A 514 17.88 10.19 21.37
C ARG A 514 18.06 9.10 20.31
N LEU A 515 18.89 9.35 19.29
CA LEU A 515 19.23 8.36 18.26
C LEU A 515 19.91 7.13 18.87
N ALA A 516 20.89 7.34 19.75
CA ALA A 516 21.60 6.28 20.45
C ALA A 516 20.69 5.41 21.32
N VAL A 517 19.67 5.99 21.96
CA VAL A 517 18.68 5.26 22.75
C VAL A 517 17.88 4.28 21.91
N SER A 518 17.49 4.67 20.69
CA SER A 518 16.80 3.77 19.76
C SER A 518 17.68 2.56 19.41
N VAL A 519 18.96 2.81 19.10
CA VAL A 519 19.96 1.76 18.82
C VAL A 519 20.18 0.84 20.02
N LEU A 520 20.36 1.40 21.22
CA LEU A 520 20.55 0.62 22.44
C LEU A 520 19.33 -0.23 22.78
N ARG A 521 18.11 0.29 22.59
CA ARG A 521 16.88 -0.47 22.80
C ARG A 521 16.69 -1.58 21.78
N HIS A 522 17.06 -1.34 20.52
CA HIS A 522 17.14 -2.42 19.53
C HIS A 522 18.13 -3.50 19.96
N ALA A 523 19.25 -3.12 20.59
CA ALA A 523 20.23 -4.04 21.16
C ALA A 523 19.77 -4.73 22.47
N GLY A 524 18.55 -4.46 22.96
CA GLY A 524 17.98 -5.05 24.17
C GLY A 524 18.32 -4.32 25.48
N VAL A 525 18.84 -3.09 25.41
CA VAL A 525 19.23 -2.28 26.58
C VAL A 525 18.13 -1.27 26.94
N LYS A 526 17.77 -1.18 28.21
CA LYS A 526 16.76 -0.24 28.71
C LYS A 526 17.34 1.18 28.83
N ALA A 527 17.39 1.90 27.70
CA ALA A 527 18.01 3.21 27.62
C ALA A 527 17.02 4.40 27.59
N TYR A 528 17.47 5.55 28.07
CA TYR A 528 16.76 6.82 28.09
C TYR A 528 17.72 7.95 27.70
N SER A 529 17.19 9.01 27.12
CA SER A 529 17.90 10.27 26.84
C SER A 529 17.26 11.38 27.67
N VAL A 530 17.88 12.54 27.73
CA VAL A 530 17.31 13.72 28.39
C VAL A 530 17.20 14.87 27.40
N VAL A 531 16.09 15.61 27.45
CA VAL A 531 15.92 16.83 26.66
C VAL A 531 16.98 17.87 27.06
N GLY A 532 17.68 18.43 26.09
CA GLY A 532 18.72 19.44 26.32
C GLY A 532 20.09 18.85 26.71
N GLY A 533 20.22 17.51 26.77
CA GLY A 533 21.49 16.82 26.94
C GLY A 533 22.28 17.26 28.17
N TRP A 534 23.61 17.28 28.03
CA TRP A 534 24.53 17.81 29.02
C TRP A 534 24.26 19.30 29.32
N GLY A 535 23.86 20.07 28.31
CA GLY A 535 23.54 21.50 28.46
C GLY A 535 22.49 21.77 29.53
N ALA A 536 21.47 20.92 29.61
CA ALA A 536 20.41 20.99 30.61
C ALA A 536 20.83 20.41 31.97
N LEU A 537 21.71 19.40 31.99
CA LEU A 537 22.09 18.71 33.22
C LEU A 537 23.23 19.39 34.02
N LYS A 538 24.13 20.12 33.35
CA LYS A 538 25.33 20.70 34.00
C LYS A 538 25.05 21.70 35.12
N GLY A 539 23.87 22.31 35.16
CA GLY A 539 23.47 23.29 36.17
C GLY A 539 22.92 22.67 37.46
N ILE A 540 22.82 21.35 37.53
CA ILE A 540 22.19 20.64 38.64
C ILE A 540 23.26 20.32 39.69
N GLY A 541 23.15 20.96 40.87
CA GLY A 541 24.11 20.78 41.96
C GLY A 541 24.13 19.34 42.50
N GLY A 542 25.33 18.85 42.85
CA GLY A 542 25.52 17.57 43.55
C GLY A 542 25.71 16.33 42.67
N ILE A 543 25.64 16.43 41.33
CA ILE A 543 25.79 15.28 40.41
C ILE A 543 26.92 15.44 39.37
N VAL A 544 27.57 16.61 39.32
CA VAL A 544 28.65 16.94 38.36
C VAL A 544 30.02 16.80 39.02
N LYS A 545 30.98 16.18 38.32
CA LYS A 545 32.41 16.19 38.68
C LYS A 545 33.20 17.06 37.70
N GLY A 546 34.17 17.79 38.25
CA GLY A 546 35.10 18.65 37.51
C GLY A 546 36.47 18.00 37.33
#